data_AF-A0A917CM78-F1
#
_entry.id   AF-A0A917CM78-F1
#
_cell.length_a   1.000
_cell.length_b   1.000
_cell.length_c   1.000
_cell.angle_alpha   90.00
_cell.angle_beta   90.00
_cell.angle_gamma   90.00
#
_symmetry.space_group_name_H-M   'P 1'
#
loop_
_entity.id
_entity.type
_entity.pdbx_description
1 polymer ?
#
loop_
_entity_poly.entity_id
_entity_poly.type
_entity_poly.pdbx_seq_one_letter_code
_entity_poly.pdbx_strand_id
1 'polypeptide(L)'
;MPSGFPGPTEPANVDARGQAFLDELKTKGVTVAGNGEIAISTANYICAAKRQGVPNDQISTFVTANVGSEAAASGAEITAEQAGATAQTYIDAASAKYCS
;
A
#
# COMPACT_ATOMS: atom_id res chain seq x y z
N MET A 1 15.51 -33.71 -7.92
CA MET A 1 14.96 -32.62 -7.07
C MET A 1 13.60 -33.06 -6.57
N PRO A 2 13.27 -32.94 -5.27
CA PRO A 2 11.96 -33.37 -4.77
C PRO A 2 10.88 -32.35 -5.12
N SER A 3 9.80 -32.86 -5.70
CA SER A 3 8.54 -32.22 -6.01
C SER A 3 7.80 -31.83 -4.71
N GLY A 4 7.94 -30.56 -4.33
CA GLY A 4 7.24 -29.96 -3.18
C GLY A 4 7.29 -28.43 -3.16
N PHE A 5 7.67 -27.80 -4.28
CA PHE A 5 7.66 -26.35 -4.39
C PHE A 5 6.21 -25.92 -4.67
N PRO A 6 5.53 -25.18 -3.78
CA PRO A 6 4.29 -24.55 -4.17
C PRO A 6 4.66 -23.64 -5.35
N GLY A 7 4.03 -23.86 -6.50
CA GLY A 7 4.13 -22.96 -7.65
C GLY A 7 3.77 -21.53 -7.24
N PRO A 8 3.95 -20.53 -8.13
CA PRO A 8 3.69 -19.13 -7.83
C PRO A 8 2.38 -19.03 -7.06
N THR A 9 2.48 -18.67 -5.78
CA THR A 9 1.34 -18.53 -4.89
C THR A 9 0.32 -17.72 -5.67
N GLU A 10 -0.91 -18.25 -5.79
CA GLU A 10 -2.02 -17.49 -6.36
C GLU A 10 -1.95 -16.05 -5.84
N PRO A 11 -2.07 -15.03 -6.71
CA PRO A 11 -1.94 -13.64 -6.27
C PRO A 11 -2.79 -13.48 -5.03
N ALA A 12 -2.17 -13.07 -3.92
CA ALA A 12 -2.81 -13.04 -2.61
C ALA A 12 -4.17 -12.36 -2.80
N ASN A 13 -5.24 -13.16 -2.80
CA ASN A 13 -6.55 -12.71 -3.25
C ASN A 13 -6.87 -11.46 -2.45
N VAL A 14 -7.02 -10.33 -3.15
CA VAL A 14 -7.36 -9.05 -2.54
C VAL A 14 -8.67 -9.28 -1.79
N ASP A 15 -8.60 -9.30 -0.46
CA ASP A 15 -9.79 -9.50 0.37
C ASP A 15 -10.71 -8.26 0.28
N ALA A 16 -11.91 -8.33 0.84
CA ALA A 16 -12.88 -7.22 0.74
C ALA A 16 -12.35 -5.89 1.32
N ARG A 17 -11.45 -5.95 2.32
CA ARG A 17 -10.83 -4.73 2.89
C ARG A 17 -9.77 -4.19 1.96
N GLY A 18 -8.96 -5.07 1.37
CA GLY A 18 -7.99 -4.73 0.33
C GLY A 18 -8.68 -4.02 -0.84
N GLN A 19 -9.81 -4.56 -1.32
CA GLN A 19 -10.55 -3.94 -2.41
C GLN A 19 -11.09 -2.57 -2.01
N ALA A 20 -11.70 -2.44 -0.82
CA ALA A 20 -12.21 -1.17 -0.32
C ALA A 20 -11.11 -0.09 -0.18
N PHE A 21 -9.90 -0.51 0.21
CA PHE A 21 -8.74 0.36 0.27
C PHE A 21 -8.26 0.81 -1.12
N LEU A 22 -8.14 -0.12 -2.07
CA LEU A 22 -7.75 0.21 -3.44
C LEU A 22 -8.78 1.12 -4.13
N ASP A 23 -10.07 0.89 -3.88
CA ASP A 23 -11.15 1.73 -4.39
C ASP A 23 -11.06 3.15 -3.81
N GLU A 24 -10.83 3.28 -2.50
CA GLU A 24 -10.64 4.58 -1.85
C GLU A 24 -9.43 5.33 -2.45
N LEU A 25 -8.30 4.66 -2.64
CA LEU A 25 -7.12 5.23 -3.31
C LEU A 25 -7.48 5.75 -4.71
N LYS A 26 -8.18 4.92 -5.49
CA LYS A 26 -8.60 5.26 -6.85
C LYS A 26 -9.53 6.48 -6.88
N THR A 27 -10.49 6.58 -5.95
CA THR A 27 -11.38 7.75 -5.86
C THR A 27 -10.63 9.05 -5.56
N LYS A 28 -9.47 8.96 -4.91
CA LYS A 28 -8.58 10.08 -4.60
C LYS A 28 -7.53 10.33 -5.69
N GLY A 29 -7.63 9.65 -6.83
CA GLY A 29 -6.74 9.84 -7.98
C GLY A 29 -5.37 9.17 -7.82
N VAL A 30 -5.22 8.23 -6.89
CA VAL A 30 -3.99 7.46 -6.73
C VAL A 30 -4.01 6.26 -7.67
N THR A 31 -2.98 6.15 -8.51
CA THR A 31 -2.73 4.99 -9.36
C THR A 31 -1.83 4.01 -8.63
N VAL A 32 -2.23 2.74 -8.60
CA VAL A 32 -1.43 1.62 -8.04
C VAL A 32 -0.91 0.74 -9.17
N ALA A 33 0.23 0.11 -8.96
CA ALA A 33 0.82 -0.83 -9.90
C ALA A 33 0.12 -2.19 -9.84
N GLY A 34 0.04 -2.85 -11.00
CA GLY A 34 -0.49 -4.21 -11.12
C GLY A 34 -1.89 -4.36 -10.51
N ASN A 35 -2.03 -5.34 -9.64
CA ASN A 35 -3.24 -5.65 -8.87
C ASN A 35 -3.29 -4.94 -7.50
N GLY A 36 -2.37 -4.02 -7.20
CA GLY A 36 -2.31 -3.29 -5.93
C GLY A 36 -1.61 -4.05 -4.80
N GLU A 37 -0.80 -5.07 -5.08
CA GLU A 37 -0.03 -5.83 -4.08
C GLU A 37 0.88 -4.94 -3.22
N ILE A 38 1.59 -4.00 -3.84
CA ILE A 38 2.47 -3.04 -3.14
C ILE A 38 1.62 -2.15 -2.22
N ALA A 39 0.49 -1.66 -2.72
CA ALA A 39 -0.41 -0.83 -1.95
C ALA A 39 -1.00 -1.56 -0.74
N ILE A 40 -1.44 -2.81 -0.94
CA ILE A 40 -1.98 -3.65 0.14
C ILE A 40 -0.90 -3.98 1.18
N SER A 41 0.33 -4.28 0.75
CA SER A 41 1.47 -4.47 1.65
C SER A 41 1.73 -3.21 2.50
N THR A 42 1.66 -2.04 1.86
CA THR A 42 1.79 -0.75 2.54
C THR A 42 0.66 -0.51 3.55
N ALA A 43 -0.58 -0.86 3.21
CA ALA A 43 -1.72 -0.79 4.13
C ALA A 43 -1.56 -1.73 5.34
N ASN A 44 -1.07 -2.96 5.12
CA ASN A 44 -0.75 -3.89 6.20
C ASN A 44 0.30 -3.32 7.16
N TYR A 45 1.36 -2.71 6.61
CA TYR A 45 2.36 -2.02 7.42
C TYR A 45 1.73 -0.89 8.25
N ILE A 46 0.94 -0.01 7.62
CA ILE A 46 0.28 1.11 8.33
C ILE A 46 -0.50 0.61 9.54
N CYS A 47 -1.32 -0.43 9.36
CA CYS A 47 -2.13 -0.97 10.46
C CYS A 47 -1.28 -1.65 11.54
N ALA A 48 -0.24 -2.38 11.16
CA ALA A 48 0.68 -2.99 12.12
C ALA A 48 1.43 -1.93 12.93
N ALA A 49 2.00 -0.91 12.27
CA ALA A 49 2.76 0.16 12.88
C ALA A 49 1.89 1.00 13.83
N LYS A 50 0.66 1.34 13.43
CA LYS A 50 -0.30 2.03 14.31
C LYS A 50 -0.62 1.22 15.57
N ARG A 51 -0.86 -0.09 15.43
CA ARG A 51 -1.12 -0.97 16.59
C ARG A 51 0.08 -1.09 17.53
N GLN A 52 1.30 -1.00 16.99
CA GLN A 52 2.54 -1.01 17.77
C GLN A 52 2.87 0.34 18.40
N GLY A 53 2.09 1.40 18.14
CA GLY A 53 2.35 2.73 18.65
C GLY A 53 3.54 3.43 17.97
N VAL A 54 3.88 3.04 16.74
CA VAL A 54 4.92 3.71 15.96
C VAL A 54 4.50 5.17 15.71
N PRO A 55 5.41 6.14 15.89
CA PRO A 55 5.11 7.55 15.62
C PRO A 55 4.64 7.80 14.19
N ASN A 56 3.67 8.71 14.03
CA ASN A 56 3.06 9.00 12.72
C ASN A 56 4.07 9.52 11.68
N ASP A 57 5.10 10.26 12.11
CA ASP A 57 6.19 10.74 11.25
C ASP A 57 7.02 9.60 10.67
N GLN A 58 7.27 8.55 11.47
CA GLN A 58 7.99 7.36 11.01
C GLN A 58 7.13 6.54 10.05
N ILE A 59 5.83 6.40 10.34
CA ILE A 59 4.88 5.76 9.42
C ILE A 59 4.84 6.53 8.10
N SER A 60 4.71 7.86 8.14
CA SER A 60 4.69 8.71 6.96
C SER A 60 5.95 8.61 6.12
N THR A 61 7.13 8.58 6.76
CA THR A 61 8.42 8.40 6.07
C THR A 61 8.46 7.08 5.31
N PHE A 62 8.07 5.98 5.96
CA PHE A 62 8.04 4.67 5.33
C PHE A 62 7.04 4.61 4.18
N VAL A 63 5.81 5.10 4.40
CA VAL A 63 4.76 5.10 3.37
C VAL A 63 5.16 5.97 2.18
N THR A 64 5.82 7.11 2.39
CA THR A 64 6.35 7.97 1.32
C THR A 64 7.35 7.23 0.43
N ALA A 65 8.27 6.45 1.03
CA ALA A 65 9.21 5.63 0.27
C ALA A 65 8.51 4.52 -0.55
N ASN A 66 7.46 3.91 0.02
CA ASN A 66 6.67 2.89 -0.67
C ASN A 66 5.83 3.48 -1.80
N VAL A 67 5.27 4.67 -1.63
CA VAL A 67 4.57 5.41 -2.69
C VAL A 67 5.52 5.75 -3.84
N GLY A 68 6.76 6.15 -3.56
CA GLY A 68 7.77 6.33 -4.62
C GLY A 68 8.06 5.03 -5.38
N SER A 69 8.12 3.91 -4.65
CA SER A 69 8.33 2.59 -5.25
C SER A 69 7.12 2.12 -6.07
N GLU A 70 5.91 2.39 -5.59
CA GLU A 70 4.64 2.15 -6.29
C GLU A 70 4.56 2.96 -7.58
N ALA A 71 4.89 4.25 -7.52
CA ALA A 71 4.90 5.13 -8.69
C ALA A 71 5.85 4.58 -9.76
N ALA A 72 7.10 4.25 -9.39
CA ALA A 72 8.06 3.64 -10.29
C ALA A 72 7.55 2.32 -10.90
N ALA A 73 6.92 1.46 -10.09
CA ALA A 73 6.34 0.19 -10.56
C ALA A 73 5.13 0.38 -11.50
N SER A 74 4.38 1.46 -11.32
CA SER A 74 3.25 1.85 -12.19
C SER A 74 3.69 2.61 -13.45
N GLY A 75 4.99 2.91 -13.60
CA GLY A 75 5.52 3.72 -14.69
C GLY A 75 5.24 5.23 -14.54
N ALA A 76 4.85 5.67 -13.35
CA ALA A 76 4.64 7.07 -13.02
C ALA A 76 5.92 7.68 -12.43
N GLU A 77 6.22 8.91 -12.83
CA GLU A 77 7.23 9.74 -12.17
C GLU A 77 6.53 10.74 -11.27
N ILE A 78 6.91 10.77 -9.99
CA ILE A 78 6.38 11.69 -8.99
C ILE A 78 7.51 12.44 -8.28
N THR A 79 7.25 13.66 -7.87
CA THR A 79 8.15 14.43 -7.01
C THR A 79 8.09 13.93 -5.56
N ALA A 80 9.08 14.29 -4.74
CA ALA A 80 9.06 13.99 -3.31
C ALA A 80 7.85 14.62 -2.59
N GLU A 81 7.43 15.80 -3.02
CA GLU A 81 6.24 16.47 -2.48
C GLU A 81 4.95 15.71 -2.83
N GLN A 82 4.83 15.26 -4.08
CA GLN A 82 3.70 14.42 -4.52
C GLN A 82 3.69 13.07 -3.80
N ALA A 83 4.87 12.47 -3.56
CA ALA A 83 4.99 11.24 -2.79
C ALA A 83 4.50 11.43 -1.34
N GLY A 84 4.86 12.54 -0.68
CA GLY A 84 4.39 12.85 0.66
C GLY A 84 2.87 13.08 0.74
N ALA A 85 2.29 13.83 -0.20
CA ALA A 85 0.85 14.04 -0.26
C ALA A 85 0.07 12.74 -0.53
N THR A 86 0.61 11.90 -1.41
CA THR A 86 0.03 10.58 -1.71
C THR A 86 0.19 9.62 -0.54
N ALA A 87 1.31 9.68 0.20
CA ALA A 87 1.50 8.88 1.41
C ALA A 87 0.46 9.19 2.49
N GLN A 88 0.09 10.46 2.66
CA GLN A 88 -1.00 10.83 3.55
C GLN A 88 -2.33 10.21 3.10
N THR A 89 -2.60 10.20 1.79
CA THR A 89 -3.77 9.54 1.21
C THR A 89 -3.81 8.04 1.53
N TYR A 90 -2.66 7.35 1.43
CA TYR A 90 -2.53 5.94 1.83
C TYR A 90 -2.84 5.74 3.31
N ILE A 91 -2.27 6.56 4.20
CA ILE A 91 -2.48 6.46 5.64
C ILE A 91 -3.95 6.66 6.00
N ASP A 92 -4.59 7.67 5.42
CA ASP A 92 -6.00 7.98 5.67
C ASP A 92 -6.92 6.87 5.15
N ALA A 93 -6.70 6.42 3.91
CA ALA A 93 -7.47 5.34 3.29
C ALA A 93 -7.32 4.02 4.06
N ALA A 94 -6.09 3.63 4.42
CA ALA A 94 -5.84 2.42 5.20
C ALA A 94 -6.49 2.51 6.58
N SER A 95 -6.38 3.65 7.24
CA SER A 95 -7.01 3.88 8.55
C SER A 95 -8.53 3.77 8.50
N ALA A 96 -9.15 4.23 7.42
CA ALA A 96 -10.61 4.25 7.27
C ALA A 96 -11.22 2.94 6.76
N LYS A 97 -10.50 2.20 5.90
CA LYS A 97 -11.06 1.06 5.15
C LYS A 97 -10.38 -0.29 5.42
N TYR A 98 -9.15 -0.28 5.95
CA TYR A 98 -8.30 -1.47 6.00
C TYR A 98 -7.91 -1.90 7.43
N CYS A 99 -7.66 -0.94 8.33
CA CYS A 99 -7.17 -1.21 9.69
C CYS A 99 -8.23 -1.65 10.71
N SER A 100 -9.51 -1.58 10.34
CA SER A 100 -10.66 -2.00 11.15
C SER A 100 -10.94 -3.50 11.06
#